data_AF-A0A349J8X0-F1
#
_entry.id   AF-A0A349J8X0-F1
#
_cell.length_a   1.000
_cell.length_b   1.000
_cell.length_c   1.000
_cell.angle_alpha   90.00
_cell.angle_beta   90.00
_cell.angle_gamma   90.00
#
_symmetry.space_group_name_H-M   'P 1'
#
loop_
_entity.id
_entity.type
_entity.pdbx_description
1 polymer ?
#
loop_
_entity_poly.entity_id
_entity_poly.type
_entity_poly.pdbx_seq_one_letter_code
_entity_poly.pdbx_strand_id
1 'polypeptide(L)'
;GVWVNPTNDWIYRHLHMAEERMVEVARRFPEADGVLRDALNQMARELLLAQSSDWAFIMTTGTTVPYAVRRTKDHINRFTGLYEQVMKGAVDPASLHEIAWRDPIFAGIDYHEWA
;
A
#
# COMPACT_ATOMS: atom_id res chain seq x y z
N GLY A 1 5.27 7.30 -22.82
CA GLY A 1 3.97 6.61 -22.66
C GLY A 1 3.12 7.37 -21.67
N VAL A 2 1.87 6.95 -21.44
CA VAL A 2 1.01 7.58 -20.42
C VAL A 2 1.37 7.07 -19.03
N TRP A 3 1.47 5.75 -18.87
CA TRP A 3 1.72 5.17 -17.55
C TRP A 3 3.18 5.26 -17.11
N VAL A 4 4.13 5.23 -18.04
CA VAL A 4 5.56 5.42 -17.73
C VAL A 4 6.14 6.52 -18.62
N ASN A 5 6.60 7.59 -17.98
CA ASN A 5 7.33 8.72 -18.56
C ASN A 5 8.02 9.55 -17.43
N PRO A 6 8.84 10.56 -17.76
CA PRO A 6 9.59 11.32 -16.76
C PRO A 6 8.79 12.05 -15.67
N THR A 7 7.46 12.18 -15.79
CA THR A 7 6.63 12.81 -14.75
C THR A 7 6.16 11.83 -13.68
N ASN A 8 6.17 10.52 -13.97
CA ASN A 8 5.62 9.48 -13.09
C ASN A 8 6.53 8.26 -12.90
N ASP A 9 7.66 8.15 -13.60
CA ASP A 9 8.60 7.04 -13.50
C ASP A 9 9.09 6.75 -12.06
N TRP A 10 9.21 7.79 -11.24
CA TRP A 10 9.63 7.70 -9.84
C TRP A 10 8.74 6.81 -8.97
N ILE A 11 7.46 6.58 -9.33
CA ILE A 11 6.53 5.78 -8.52
C ILE A 11 6.90 4.30 -8.56
N TYR A 12 7.39 3.80 -9.69
CA TYR A 12 7.48 2.36 -9.95
C TYR A 12 8.48 1.63 -9.08
N ARG A 13 9.62 2.26 -8.77
CA ARG A 13 10.59 1.68 -7.81
C ARG A 13 9.97 1.47 -6.42
N HIS A 14 9.02 2.33 -6.02
CA HIS A 14 8.35 2.23 -4.74
C HIS A 14 7.23 1.18 -4.77
N LEU A 15 6.50 1.10 -5.89
CA LEU A 15 5.48 0.07 -6.11
C LEU A 15 6.09 -1.33 -6.14
N HIS A 16 7.15 -1.56 -6.93
CA HIS A 16 7.80 -2.87 -6.99
C HIS A 16 8.35 -3.30 -5.62
N MET A 17 8.97 -2.39 -4.86
CA MET A 17 9.43 -2.68 -3.50
C MET A 17 8.26 -3.03 -2.56
N ALA A 18 7.12 -2.35 -2.68
CA ALA A 18 5.95 -2.64 -1.87
C ALA A 18 5.32 -3.99 -2.25
N GLU A 19 5.27 -4.32 -3.54
CA GLU A 19 4.82 -5.63 -4.05
C GLU A 19 5.69 -6.77 -3.50
N GLU A 20 7.01 -6.66 -3.61
CA GLU A 20 7.95 -7.65 -3.07
C GLU A 20 7.75 -7.88 -1.57
N ARG A 21 7.58 -6.79 -0.81
CA ARG A 21 7.31 -6.84 0.63
C ARG A 21 5.96 -7.46 0.95
N MET A 22 4.94 -7.21 0.13
CA MET A 22 3.61 -7.80 0.33
C MET A 22 3.65 -9.31 0.17
N VAL A 23 4.35 -9.78 -0.88
CA VAL A 23 4.61 -11.21 -1.09
C VAL A 23 5.43 -11.81 0.06
N GLU A 24 6.46 -11.10 0.53
CA GLU A 24 7.26 -11.54 1.68
C GLU A 24 6.39 -11.77 2.93
N VAL A 25 5.59 -10.78 3.33
CA VAL A 25 4.79 -10.90 4.56
C VAL A 25 3.67 -11.93 4.42
N ALA A 26 3.06 -12.06 3.24
CA ALA A 26 2.04 -13.06 2.99
C ALA A 26 2.58 -14.49 3.16
N ARG A 27 3.79 -14.75 2.62
CA ARG A 27 4.47 -16.05 2.78
C ARG A 27 5.01 -16.29 4.18
N ARG A 28 5.48 -15.24 4.84
CA ARG A 28 6.11 -15.33 6.16
C ARG A 28 5.10 -15.56 7.28
N PHE A 29 3.89 -15.05 7.13
CA PHE A 29 2.84 -15.12 8.14
C PHE A 29 1.58 -15.79 7.58
N PRO A 30 1.61 -17.07 7.15
CA PRO A 30 0.44 -17.75 6.56
C PRO A 30 -0.67 -18.07 7.57
N GLU A 31 -0.37 -17.99 8.87
CA GLU A 31 -1.32 -18.29 9.95
C GLU A 31 -1.53 -17.05 10.83
N ALA A 32 -1.45 -15.84 10.25
CA ALA A 32 -1.65 -14.62 11.02
C ALA A 32 -3.08 -14.54 11.56
N ASP A 33 -3.20 -14.08 12.80
CA ASP A 33 -4.47 -13.85 13.47
C ASP A 33 -4.53 -12.44 14.09
N GLY A 34 -5.72 -12.09 14.59
CA GLY A 34 -5.98 -10.83 15.29
C GLY A 34 -5.39 -9.60 14.60
N VAL A 35 -4.67 -8.79 15.37
CA VAL A 35 -4.09 -7.52 14.91
C VAL A 35 -3.07 -7.69 13.78
N LEU A 36 -2.37 -8.82 13.73
CA LEU A 36 -1.39 -9.08 12.68
C LEU A 36 -2.11 -9.29 11.34
N ARG A 37 -3.13 -10.15 11.32
CA ARG A 37 -3.96 -10.36 10.13
C ARG A 37 -4.59 -9.07 9.64
N ASP A 38 -5.12 -8.27 10.56
CA ASP A 38 -5.76 -7.00 10.23
C ASP A 38 -4.76 -6.00 9.63
N ALA A 39 -3.52 -5.97 10.14
CA ALA A 39 -2.44 -5.17 9.57
C ALA A 39 -2.04 -5.63 8.16
N LEU A 40 -1.90 -6.94 7.93
CA LEU A 40 -1.56 -7.51 6.63
C LEU A 40 -2.65 -7.20 5.59
N ASN A 41 -3.92 -7.32 5.97
CA ASN A 41 -5.04 -6.93 5.12
C ASN A 41 -5.05 -5.43 4.83
N GLN A 42 -4.72 -4.59 5.81
CA GLN A 42 -4.61 -3.15 5.57
C GLN A 42 -3.42 -2.81 4.66
N MET A 43 -2.28 -3.50 4.81
CA MET A 43 -1.15 -3.37 3.87
C MET A 43 -1.56 -3.70 2.44
N ALA A 44 -2.32 -4.78 2.23
CA ALA A 44 -2.84 -5.13 0.92
C ALA A 44 -3.72 -4.02 0.31
N ARG A 45 -4.57 -3.35 1.13
CA ARG A 45 -5.36 -2.19 0.67
C ARG A 45 -4.48 -1.01 0.28
N GLU A 46 -3.51 -0.65 1.10
CA GLU A 46 -2.60 0.46 0.80
C GLU A 46 -1.79 0.20 -0.47
N LEU A 47 -1.39 -1.05 -0.72
CA LEU A 47 -0.71 -1.45 -1.95
C LEU A 47 -1.63 -1.25 -3.16
N LEU A 48 -2.85 -1.79 -3.14
CA LEU A 48 -3.81 -1.65 -4.24
C LEU A 48 -4.14 -0.17 -4.52
N LEU A 49 -4.31 0.63 -3.47
CA LEU A 49 -4.54 2.07 -3.61
C LEU A 49 -3.34 2.79 -4.19
N ALA A 50 -2.11 2.44 -3.80
CA ALA A 50 -0.89 2.99 -4.38
C ALA A 50 -0.72 2.61 -5.87
N GLN A 51 -1.19 1.43 -6.27
CA GLN A 51 -1.08 0.89 -7.64
C GLN A 51 -2.14 1.44 -8.61
N SER A 52 -3.08 2.28 -8.16
CA SER A 52 -4.08 2.83 -9.09
C SER A 52 -3.41 3.57 -10.27
N SER A 53 -3.74 3.14 -11.49
CA SER A 53 -3.22 3.77 -12.71
C SER A 53 -3.64 5.23 -12.86
N ASP A 54 -4.70 5.65 -12.16
CA ASP A 54 -5.18 7.04 -12.14
C ASP A 54 -4.08 8.00 -11.70
N TRP A 55 -3.20 7.60 -10.78
CA TRP A 55 -2.12 8.47 -10.30
C TRP A 55 -1.14 8.82 -11.42
N ALA A 56 -0.67 7.82 -12.16
CA ALA A 56 0.22 8.02 -13.30
C ALA A 56 -0.47 8.80 -14.44
N PHE A 57 -1.77 8.56 -14.64
CA PHE A 57 -2.58 9.27 -15.63
C PHE A 57 -2.75 10.76 -15.28
N ILE A 58 -3.10 11.09 -14.03
CA ILE A 58 -3.23 12.47 -13.55
C ILE A 58 -1.89 13.21 -13.65
N MET A 59 -0.79 12.57 -13.27
CA MET A 59 0.57 13.14 -13.39
C MET A 59 0.93 13.44 -14.86
N THR A 60 0.50 12.59 -15.79
CA THR A 60 0.75 12.79 -17.23
C THR A 60 -0.12 13.87 -17.83
N THR A 61 -1.41 13.91 -17.48
CA THR A 61 -2.37 14.86 -18.03
C THR A 61 -2.29 16.25 -17.42
N GLY A 62 -1.54 16.41 -16.32
CA GLY A 62 -1.26 17.73 -15.74
C GLY A 62 -2.42 18.36 -14.98
N THR A 63 -3.45 17.61 -14.61
CA THR A 63 -4.68 18.14 -14.01
C THR A 63 -4.52 18.46 -12.51
N THR A 64 -4.53 17.44 -11.65
CA THR A 64 -4.39 17.57 -10.19
C THR A 64 -3.09 16.91 -9.72
N VAL A 65 -1.97 17.21 -10.37
CA VAL A 65 -0.66 16.56 -10.13
C VAL A 65 -0.25 16.55 -8.65
N PRO A 66 -0.33 17.67 -7.89
CA PRO A 66 0.07 17.65 -6.47
C PRO A 66 -0.78 16.66 -5.64
N TYR A 67 -2.04 16.48 -5.99
CA TYR A 67 -2.94 15.54 -5.33
C TYR A 67 -2.54 14.09 -5.64
N ALA A 68 -2.31 13.75 -6.92
CA ALA A 68 -1.87 12.40 -7.29
C ALA A 68 -0.52 12.02 -6.67
N VAL A 69 0.43 12.95 -6.66
CA VAL A 69 1.74 12.76 -6.01
C VAL A 69 1.56 12.51 -4.52
N ARG A 70 0.71 13.31 -3.86
CA ARG A 70 0.43 13.14 -2.43
C ARG A 70 -0.23 11.80 -2.14
N ARG A 71 -1.29 11.41 -2.87
CA ARG A 71 -1.98 10.12 -2.65
C ARG A 71 -1.05 8.94 -2.82
N THR A 72 -0.24 8.93 -3.88
CA THR A 72 0.76 7.87 -4.11
C THR A 72 1.72 7.76 -2.92
N LYS A 73 2.27 8.88 -2.45
CA LYS A 73 3.20 8.90 -1.30
C LYS A 73 2.52 8.49 0.00
N ASP A 74 1.30 8.97 0.26
CA ASP A 74 0.57 8.67 1.49
C ASP A 74 0.31 7.16 1.61
N HIS A 75 -0.13 6.49 0.54
CA HIS A 75 -0.34 5.04 0.54
C HIS A 75 0.96 4.25 0.70
N ILE A 76 2.03 4.62 -0.02
CA ILE A 76 3.35 3.98 0.13
C ILE A 76 3.90 4.15 1.55
N ASN A 77 3.73 5.32 2.17
CA ASN A 77 4.21 5.58 3.53
C ASN A 77 3.44 4.76 4.57
N ARG A 78 2.11 4.65 4.44
CA ARG A 78 1.29 3.82 5.34
C ARG A 78 1.62 2.35 5.19
N PHE A 79 1.73 1.87 3.96
CA PHE A 79 2.19 0.51 3.66
C PHE A 79 3.54 0.22 4.33
N THR A 80 4.52 1.12 4.12
CA THR A 80 5.87 0.94 4.66
C THR A 80 5.89 0.99 6.19
N GLY A 81 5.13 1.90 6.80
CA GLY A 81 5.01 2.00 8.25
C GLY A 81 4.41 0.74 8.87
N LEU A 82 3.35 0.19 8.28
CA LEU A 82 2.75 -1.08 8.72
C LEU A 82 3.72 -2.25 8.53
N TYR A 83 4.38 -2.33 7.37
CA TYR A 83 5.41 -3.34 7.12
C TYR A 83 6.49 -3.34 8.20
N GLU A 84 7.03 -2.18 8.56
CA GLU A 84 8.04 -2.08 9.62
C GLU A 84 7.52 -2.53 10.99
N GLN A 85 6.27 -2.23 11.32
CA GLN A 85 5.64 -2.66 12.57
C GLN A 85 5.41 -4.18 12.60
N VAL A 86 4.92 -4.75 11.50
CA VAL A 86 4.73 -6.19 11.31
C VAL A 86 6.06 -6.93 11.49
N MET A 87 7.12 -6.45 10.84
CA MET A 87 8.44 -7.08 10.88
C MET A 87 9.11 -6.99 12.26
N LYS A 88 8.75 -5.98 13.06
CA LYS A 88 9.18 -5.84 14.46
C LYS A 88 8.31 -6.65 15.44
N GLY A 89 7.20 -7.23 14.98
CA GLY A 89 6.22 -7.89 15.85
C GLY A 89 5.51 -6.92 16.82
N ALA A 90 5.45 -5.63 16.47
CA ALA A 90 4.96 -4.57 17.34
C ALA A 90 3.99 -3.66 16.59
N VAL A 91 2.89 -4.25 16.10
CA VAL A 91 1.79 -3.52 15.46
C VAL A 91 1.08 -2.66 16.49
N ASP A 92 1.02 -1.35 16.24
CA ASP A 92 0.25 -0.40 17.03
C ASP A 92 -1.23 -0.42 16.58
N PRO A 93 -2.17 -0.91 17.42
CA PRO A 93 -3.57 -0.97 17.06
C PRO A 93 -4.18 0.41 16.79
N ALA A 94 -3.70 1.47 17.43
CA ALA A 94 -4.23 2.82 17.23
C ALA A 94 -3.88 3.36 15.85
N SER A 95 -2.60 3.24 15.45
CA SER A 95 -2.15 3.58 14.11
C SER A 95 -2.86 2.75 13.03
N LEU A 96 -2.98 1.44 13.23
CA LEU A 96 -3.71 0.56 12.31
C LEU A 96 -5.18 0.99 12.15
N HIS A 97 -5.86 1.30 13.25
CA HIS A 97 -7.24 1.75 13.22
C HIS A 97 -7.40 3.08 12.47
N GLU A 98 -6.49 4.04 12.67
CA GLU A 98 -6.53 5.31 11.95
C GLU A 98 -6.41 5.10 10.43
N ILE A 99 -5.49 4.23 10.00
CA ILE A 99 -5.29 3.91 8.59
C ILE A 99 -6.54 3.22 8.03
N ALA A 100 -7.04 2.19 8.71
CA ALA A 100 -8.22 1.46 8.29
C ALA A 100 -9.48 2.33 8.21
N TRP A 101 -9.62 3.31 9.10
CA TRP A 101 -10.73 4.27 9.05
C TRP A 101 -10.63 5.20 7.84
N ARG A 102 -9.42 5.61 7.44
CA ARG A 102 -9.20 6.46 6.26
C ARG A 102 -9.40 5.70 4.95
N ASP A 103 -8.94 4.45 4.89
CA ASP A 103 -8.88 3.65 3.67
C ASP A 103 -9.59 2.28 3.87
N PRO A 104 -10.93 2.25 4.05
CA PRO A 104 -11.71 1.07 4.44
C PRO A 104 -12.14 0.16 3.27
N ILE A 105 -11.70 0.45 2.04
CA ILE A 105 -12.16 -0.24 0.83
C ILE A 105 -11.76 -1.72 0.83
N PHE A 106 -12.51 -2.58 0.12
CA PHE A 106 -12.28 -4.03 0.06
C PHE A 106 -12.38 -4.70 1.43
N ALA A 107 -13.59 -4.71 1.99
CA ALA A 107 -13.86 -5.35 3.28
C ALA A 107 -13.50 -6.85 3.30
N GLY A 108 -13.63 -7.54 2.16
CA GLY A 108 -13.28 -8.95 1.98
C GLY A 108 -11.89 -9.21 1.41
N ILE A 109 -10.97 -8.23 1.46
CA ILE A 109 -9.59 -8.46 1.04
C ILE A 109 -8.94 -9.54 1.92
N ASP A 110 -8.14 -10.38 1.30
CA ASP A 110 -7.35 -11.40 1.97
C ASP A 110 -5.89 -11.27 1.51
N TYR A 111 -4.99 -11.01 2.46
CA TYR A 111 -3.56 -10.85 2.17
C TYR A 111 -2.92 -12.14 1.62
N HIS A 112 -3.55 -13.30 1.83
CA HIS A 112 -3.07 -14.59 1.30
C HIS A 112 -3.04 -14.65 -0.23
N GLU A 113 -3.79 -13.79 -0.94
CA GLU A 113 -3.77 -13.70 -2.40
C GLU A 113 -2.37 -13.31 -2.96
N TRP A 114 -1.46 -12.85 -2.09
CA TRP A 114 -0.06 -12.53 -2.43
C TRP A 114 0.96 -13.64 -2.10
N ALA A 115 0.53 -14.78 -1.55
CA ALA A 115 1.41 -15.89 -1.18
C ALA A 115 1.93 -16.67 -2.40
#